data_AF-A0A7S3CUS2-F1
#
_entry.id   AF-A0A7S3CUS2-F1
#
_cell.length_a   1.000
_cell.length_b   1.000
_cell.length_c   1.000
_cell.angle_alpha   90.00
_cell.angle_beta   90.00
_cell.angle_gamma   90.00
#
_symmetry.space_group_name_H-M   'P 1'
#
loop_
_entity.id
_entity.type
_entity.pdbx_description
1 polymer ?
#
loop_
_entity_poly.entity_id
_entity_poly.type
_entity_poly.pdbx_seq_one_letter_code
_entity_poly.pdbx_strand_id
1 'polypeptide(L)'
;SILGFTNSLPFIYENIQLIKQKRQYFQRVWNLFDYTLIISMYLLIYIHLEFGKDSKYTKLIEIILLIVQLVKTMSYLRIFNSTSYLVTMLQRVFLDLQNLSFLFILILAYFSLSLGIIGFRLGDEYRS
;
A
#
# COMPACT_ATOMS: atom_id res chain seq x y z
N SER A 1 3.83 22.62 -15.60
CA SER A 1 3.54 21.33 -14.95
C SER A 1 2.69 20.44 -15.86
N ILE A 2 3.31 19.81 -16.87
CA ILE A 2 2.62 18.93 -17.84
C ILE A 2 1.95 17.74 -17.13
N LEU A 3 2.58 17.24 -16.07
CA LEU A 3 2.06 16.18 -15.19
C LEU A 3 0.72 16.52 -14.50
N GLY A 4 0.51 17.77 -14.10
CA GLY A 4 -0.75 18.18 -13.47
C GLY A 4 -1.91 18.21 -14.46
N PHE A 5 -1.64 18.60 -15.71
CA PHE A 5 -2.64 18.62 -16.78
C PHE A 5 -3.03 17.20 -17.20
N THR A 6 -2.06 16.29 -17.38
CA THR A 6 -2.35 14.88 -17.73
C THR A 6 -3.16 14.15 -16.67
N ASN A 7 -2.96 14.49 -15.39
CA ASN A 7 -3.64 13.83 -14.27
C ASN A 7 -5.05 14.37 -14.01
N SER A 8 -5.43 15.50 -14.59
CA SER A 8 -6.76 16.09 -14.42
C SER A 8 -7.88 15.25 -15.05
N LEU A 9 -7.62 14.61 -16.20
CA LEU A 9 -8.57 13.75 -16.89
C LEU A 9 -8.98 12.50 -16.08
N PRO A 10 -8.03 11.67 -15.58
CA PRO A 10 -8.40 10.53 -14.74
C PRO A 10 -9.05 10.95 -13.43
N PHE A 11 -8.69 12.11 -12.86
CA PHE A 11 -9.36 12.65 -11.67
C PHE A 11 -10.85 12.93 -11.93
N ILE A 12 -11.19 13.61 -13.03
CA ILE A 12 -12.59 13.87 -13.39
C ILE A 12 -13.35 12.56 -13.60
N TYR A 13 -12.74 11.59 -14.30
CA TYR A 13 -13.34 10.29 -14.55
C TYR A 13 -13.65 9.53 -13.26
N GLU A 14 -12.69 9.47 -12.33
CA GLU A 14 -12.87 8.79 -11.04
C GLU A 14 -13.92 9.48 -10.17
N ASN A 15 -13.98 10.81 -10.16
CA ASN A 15 -15.04 11.53 -9.44
C ASN A 15 -16.43 11.20 -10.01
N ILE A 16 -16.58 11.11 -11.35
CA ILE A 16 -17.83 10.68 -11.98
C ILE A 16 -18.17 9.23 -11.57
N GLN A 17 -17.17 8.35 -11.54
CA GLN A 17 -17.36 6.95 -11.16
C GLN A 17 -17.74 6.79 -9.67
N LEU A 18 -17.15 7.59 -8.79
CA LEU A 18 -17.47 7.67 -7.38
C LEU A 18 -18.90 8.16 -7.16
N ILE A 19 -19.34 9.19 -7.89
CA ILE A 19 -20.73 9.69 -7.83
C ILE A 19 -21.73 8.64 -8.32
N LYS A 20 -21.40 7.89 -9.39
CA LYS A 20 -22.26 6.85 -9.96
C LYS A 20 -22.38 5.63 -9.06
N GLN A 21 -21.28 5.14 -8.49
CA GLN A 21 -21.24 3.89 -7.73
C GLN A 21 -21.37 4.07 -6.20
N LYS A 22 -21.17 5.30 -5.68
CA LYS A 22 -21.32 5.68 -4.27
C LYS A 22 -20.70 4.67 -3.30
N ARG A 23 -21.51 4.00 -2.46
CA ARG A 23 -21.04 3.01 -1.47
C ARG A 23 -20.40 1.78 -2.09
N GLN A 24 -20.84 1.38 -3.29
CA GLN A 24 -20.29 0.21 -3.97
C GLN A 24 -18.86 0.47 -4.49
N TYR A 25 -18.50 1.74 -4.68
CA TYR A 25 -17.15 2.14 -5.07
C TYR A 25 -16.12 1.74 -4.01
N PHE A 26 -16.40 2.03 -2.74
CA PHE A 26 -15.49 1.74 -1.62
C PHE A 26 -15.37 0.25 -1.28
N GLN A 27 -16.31 -0.59 -1.75
CA GLN A 27 -16.24 -2.03 -1.57
C GLN A 27 -15.23 -2.71 -2.52
N ARG A 28 -14.84 -2.03 -3.60
CA ARG A 28 -13.88 -2.55 -4.57
C ARG A 28 -12.48 -2.05 -4.22
N VAL A 29 -11.66 -2.94 -3.67
CA VAL A 29 -10.25 -2.67 -3.30
C VAL A 29 -9.48 -1.98 -4.44
N TRP A 30 -9.70 -2.41 -5.69
CA TRP A 30 -9.01 -1.83 -6.84
C TRP A 30 -9.37 -0.37 -7.13
N ASN A 31 -10.62 0.02 -6.90
CA ASN A 31 -11.05 1.41 -7.08
C ASN A 31 -10.41 2.31 -6.00
N LEU A 32 -10.26 1.80 -4.78
CA LEU A 32 -9.58 2.52 -3.71
C LEU A 32 -8.11 2.78 -4.05
N PHE A 33 -7.42 1.78 -4.62
CA PHE A 33 -6.05 1.93 -5.11
C PHE A 33 -5.94 2.98 -6.22
N ASP A 34 -6.88 3.01 -7.16
CA ASP A 34 -6.91 4.01 -8.24
C ASP A 34 -7.07 5.43 -7.70
N TYR A 35 -8.02 5.62 -6.79
CA TYR A 35 -8.24 6.92 -6.15
C TYR A 35 -7.02 7.37 -5.33
N THR A 36 -6.37 6.43 -4.63
CA THR A 36 -5.17 6.70 -3.83
C THR A 36 -4.00 7.12 -4.72
N LEU A 37 -3.81 6.45 -5.87
CA LEU A 37 -2.75 6.79 -6.82
C LEU A 37 -2.91 8.22 -7.37
N ILE A 38 -4.14 8.62 -7.70
CA ILE A 38 -4.44 9.98 -8.16
C ILE A 38 -4.13 11.00 -7.07
N ILE A 39 -4.56 10.77 -5.83
CA ILE A 39 -4.25 11.66 -4.69
C ILE A 39 -2.73 11.76 -4.47
N SER A 40 -2.02 10.64 -4.47
CA SER A 40 -0.57 10.61 -4.31
C SER A 40 0.17 11.38 -5.41
N MET A 41 -0.35 11.37 -6.64
CA MET A 41 0.21 12.17 -7.73
C MET A 41 0.02 13.68 -7.52
N TYR A 42 -1.14 14.12 -7.04
CA TYR A 42 -1.35 15.53 -6.68
C TYR A 42 -0.46 15.97 -5.52
N LEU A 43 -0.32 15.10 -4.51
CA LEU A 43 0.56 15.33 -3.36
C LEU A 43 2.04 15.45 -3.80
N LEU A 44 2.48 14.63 -4.74
CA LEU A 44 3.82 14.73 -5.32
C LEU A 44 4.05 16.06 -6.05
N ILE A 45 3.06 16.56 -6.80
CA ILE A 45 3.14 17.87 -7.47
C ILE A 45 3.24 19.00 -6.43
N TYR A 46 2.45 18.92 -5.36
CA TYR A 46 2.49 19.91 -4.27
C TYR A 46 3.89 19.95 -3.61
N ILE A 47 4.45 18.79 -3.28
CA ILE A 47 5.78 18.70 -2.67
C ILE A 47 6.88 19.17 -3.61
N HIS A 48 6.74 18.91 -4.91
CA HIS A 48 7.65 19.43 -5.92
C HIS A 48 7.68 20.96 -5.97
N LEU A 49 6.54 21.62 -5.74
CA LEU A 49 6.42 23.07 -5.75
C LEU A 49 7.00 23.70 -4.47
N GLU A 50 6.78 23.07 -3.32
CA GLU A 50 7.23 23.60 -2.01
C GLU A 50 8.71 23.31 -1.71
N PHE A 51 9.17 22.08 -1.94
CA PHE A 51 10.51 21.62 -1.51
C PHE A 51 11.51 21.47 -2.66
N GLY A 52 11.05 21.67 -3.89
CA GLY A 52 11.86 21.45 -5.10
C GLY A 52 12.06 19.98 -5.44
N LYS A 53 12.56 19.75 -6.66
CA LYS A 53 12.71 18.41 -7.26
C LYS A 53 13.74 17.53 -6.56
N ASP A 54 14.81 18.11 -6.03
CA ASP A 54 15.95 17.35 -5.49
C ASP A 54 15.87 17.06 -3.98
N SER A 55 14.78 17.42 -3.33
CA SER A 55 14.60 17.12 -1.91
C SER A 55 14.56 15.61 -1.66
N LYS A 56 15.08 15.18 -0.50
CA LYS A 56 15.03 13.76 -0.07
C LYS A 56 13.59 13.26 0.03
N TYR A 57 12.66 14.12 0.45
CA TYR A 57 11.25 13.80 0.60
C TYR A 57 10.56 13.54 -0.75
N THR A 58 10.90 14.35 -1.76
CA THR A 58 10.41 14.19 -3.13
C THR A 58 10.82 12.83 -3.69
N LYS A 59 12.11 12.47 -3.56
CA LYS A 59 12.64 11.17 -4.02
C LYS A 59 11.99 9.98 -3.33
N LEU A 60 11.75 10.07 -2.02
CA LEU A 60 11.11 9.00 -1.26
C LEU A 60 9.66 8.76 -1.72
N ILE A 61 8.91 9.83 -1.96
CA ILE A 61 7.52 9.75 -2.44
C ILE A 61 7.46 9.23 -3.86
N GLU A 62 8.39 9.62 -4.74
CA GLU A 62 8.50 9.06 -6.10
C GLU A 62 8.72 7.54 -6.09
N ILE A 63 9.59 7.04 -5.19
CA ILE A 63 9.83 5.58 -5.04
C ILE A 63 8.56 4.86 -4.61
N ILE A 64 7.86 5.40 -3.60
CA ILE A 64 6.58 4.82 -3.14
C ILE A 64 5.57 4.80 -4.28
N LEU A 65 5.48 5.89 -5.04
CA LEU A 65 4.52 6.03 -6.14
C LEU A 65 4.85 5.06 -7.29
N LEU A 66 6.13 4.84 -7.59
CA LEU A 66 6.59 3.80 -8.52
C LEU A 66 6.16 2.39 -8.08
N ILE A 67 6.34 2.05 -6.80
CA ILE A 67 5.92 0.75 -6.27
C ILE A 67 4.39 0.58 -6.41
N VAL A 68 3.61 1.62 -6.07
CA VAL A 68 2.15 1.58 -6.20
C VAL A 68 1.73 1.42 -7.66
N GLN A 69 2.41 2.08 -8.61
CA GLN A 69 2.17 1.88 -10.04
C GLN A 69 2.49 0.46 -10.51
N LEU A 70 3.56 -0.16 -10.01
CA LEU A 70 3.87 -1.57 -10.30
C LEU A 70 2.81 -2.52 -9.76
N VAL A 71 2.24 -2.24 -8.58
CA VAL A 71 1.09 -3.01 -8.08
C VAL A 71 -0.12 -2.84 -9.00
N LYS A 72 -0.35 -1.62 -9.53
CA LYS A 72 -1.45 -1.36 -10.45
C LYS A 72 -1.29 -2.08 -11.80
N THR A 73 -0.07 -2.23 -12.31
CA THR A 73 0.15 -3.01 -13.55
C THR A 73 -0.21 -4.48 -13.37
N MET A 74 0.02 -5.05 -12.18
CA MET A 74 -0.46 -6.39 -11.83
C MET A 74 -2.00 -6.49 -11.84
N SER A 75 -2.72 -5.40 -11.56
CA SER A 75 -4.18 -5.34 -11.71
C SER A 75 -4.61 -5.39 -13.17
N TYR A 76 -3.90 -4.70 -14.08
CA TYR A 76 -4.21 -4.71 -15.51
C TYR A 76 -4.05 -6.09 -16.14
N LEU A 77 -3.14 -6.92 -15.61
CA LEU A 77 -2.98 -8.30 -16.05
C LEU A 77 -4.25 -9.15 -15.90
N ARG A 78 -5.20 -8.75 -15.04
CA ARG A 78 -6.53 -9.40 -14.92
C ARG A 78 -7.37 -9.32 -16.18
N ILE A 79 -7.13 -8.35 -17.05
CA ILE A 79 -7.90 -8.16 -18.29
C ILE A 79 -7.56 -9.28 -19.31
N PHE A 80 -6.38 -9.89 -19.21
CA PHE A 80 -5.98 -11.01 -20.07
C PHE A 80 -6.50 -12.33 -19.50
N ASN A 81 -7.26 -13.09 -20.31
CA ASN A 81 -7.89 -14.34 -19.88
C ASN A 81 -6.91 -15.41 -19.36
N SER A 82 -5.69 -15.47 -19.90
CA SER A 82 -4.64 -16.40 -19.44
C SER A 82 -4.08 -16.02 -18.07
N THR A 83 -3.91 -14.72 -17.81
CA THR A 83 -3.26 -14.21 -16.59
C THR A 83 -4.28 -13.93 -15.47
N SER A 84 -5.56 -13.76 -15.79
CA SER A 84 -6.62 -13.51 -14.82
C SER A 84 -6.70 -14.61 -13.75
N TYR A 85 -6.58 -15.88 -14.14
CA TYR A 85 -6.58 -16.99 -13.18
C TYR A 85 -5.41 -16.89 -12.19
N LEU A 86 -4.20 -16.62 -12.69
CA LEU A 86 -2.99 -16.47 -11.86
C LEU A 86 -3.15 -15.32 -10.86
N VAL A 87 -3.67 -14.17 -11.31
CA VAL A 87 -3.91 -13.01 -10.44
C VAL A 87 -4.94 -13.34 -9.36
N THR A 88 -6.03 -14.04 -9.69
CA THR A 88 -7.03 -14.46 -8.68
C THR A 88 -6.48 -15.47 -7.68
N MET A 89 -5.61 -16.40 -8.11
CA MET A 89 -4.94 -17.33 -7.20
C MET A 89 -3.99 -16.59 -6.27
N LEU A 90 -3.18 -15.66 -6.78
CA LEU A 90 -2.31 -14.82 -5.96
C LEU A 90 -3.09 -14.03 -4.91
N GLN A 91 -4.24 -13.46 -5.27
CA GLN A 91 -5.09 -12.76 -4.29
C GLN A 91 -5.57 -13.65 -3.15
N ARG A 92 -5.93 -14.91 -3.44
CA ARG A 92 -6.31 -15.87 -2.39
C ARG A 92 -5.13 -16.19 -1.49
N VAL A 93 -3.95 -16.42 -2.08
CA VAL A 93 -2.71 -16.65 -1.33
C VAL A 93 -2.36 -15.46 -0.42
N PHE A 94 -2.56 -14.21 -0.88
CA PHE A 94 -2.35 -13.04 -0.02
C PHE A 94 -3.32 -12.97 1.17
N LEU A 95 -4.59 -13.36 0.97
CA LEU A 95 -5.56 -13.44 2.07
C LEU A 95 -5.18 -14.53 3.08
N ASP A 96 -4.74 -15.68 2.58
CA ASP A 96 -4.26 -16.78 3.43
C ASP A 96 -3.00 -16.36 4.21
N LEU A 97 -2.08 -15.65 3.55
CA LEU A 97 -0.87 -15.12 4.16
C LEU A 97 -1.18 -14.06 5.23
N GLN A 98 -2.21 -13.24 5.05
CA GLN A 98 -2.63 -12.26 6.07
C GLN A 98 -3.06 -12.98 7.37
N ASN A 99 -3.87 -14.04 7.24
CA ASN A 99 -4.31 -14.83 8.39
C ASN A 99 -3.13 -15.55 9.06
N LEU A 100 -2.20 -16.09 8.26
CA LEU A 100 -0.97 -16.72 8.76
C LEU A 100 -0.05 -15.71 9.47
N SER A 101 0.11 -14.52 8.89
CA SER A 101 0.95 -13.44 9.45
C SER A 101 0.44 -13.00 10.81
N PHE A 102 -0.89 -12.91 11.00
CA PHE A 102 -1.49 -12.61 12.29
C PHE A 102 -1.08 -13.63 13.37
N LEU A 103 -1.17 -14.92 13.06
CA LEU A 103 -0.73 -15.99 13.97
C LEU A 103 0.77 -15.88 14.27
N PHE A 104 1.58 -15.60 13.24
CA PHE A 104 3.03 -15.49 13.40
C PHE A 104 3.43 -14.30 14.29
N ILE A 105 2.80 -13.14 14.12
CA ILE A 105 3.01 -11.96 14.97
C ILE A 105 2.62 -12.27 16.42
N LEU A 106 1.53 -12.99 16.65
CA LEU A 106 1.11 -13.40 17.99
C LEU A 106 2.16 -14.29 18.67
N ILE A 107 2.69 -15.28 17.94
CA ILE A 107 3.74 -16.16 18.44
C ILE A 107 5.02 -15.35 18.74
N LEU A 108 5.44 -14.47 17.83
CA LEU A 108 6.60 -13.59 18.05
C LEU A 108 6.43 -12.70 19.27
N ALA A 109 5.24 -12.14 19.49
CA ALA A 109 4.94 -11.33 20.67
C ALA A 109 5.06 -12.16 21.96
N TYR A 110 4.54 -13.39 21.96
CA TYR A 110 4.63 -14.29 23.11
C TYR A 110 6.09 -14.67 23.44
N PHE A 111 6.87 -15.04 22.42
CA PHE A 111 8.29 -15.33 22.60
C PHE A 111 9.09 -14.11 23.06
N SER A 112 8.80 -12.93 22.51
CA SER A 112 9.43 -11.67 22.93
C SER A 112 9.19 -11.38 24.42
N LEU A 113 7.95 -11.56 24.89
CA LEU A 113 7.62 -11.40 26.32
C LEU A 113 8.31 -12.44 27.20
N SER A 114 8.31 -13.71 26.79
CA SER A 114 8.95 -14.79 27.54
C SER A 114 10.46 -14.56 27.69
N LEU A 115 11.15 -14.19 26.60
CA LEU A 115 12.56 -13.85 26.63
C LEU A 115 12.83 -12.59 27.47
N GLY A 116 11.94 -11.59 27.44
CA GLY A 116 12.03 -10.41 28.29
C GLY A 116 12.02 -10.75 29.78
N ILE A 117 11.12 -11.64 30.21
CA ILE A 117 11.03 -12.08 31.62
C ILE A 117 12.27 -12.88 32.04
N ILE A 118 12.72 -13.80 31.19
CA ILE A 118 13.92 -14.61 31.46
C ILE A 118 15.16 -13.72 31.53
N GLY A 119 15.33 -12.81 30.57
CA GLY A 119 16.43 -11.84 30.55
C GLY A 119 16.43 -10.92 31.77
N PHE A 120 15.26 -10.47 32.22
CA PHE A 120 15.13 -9.68 33.44
C PHE A 120 15.56 -10.47 34.68
N ARG A 121 15.10 -11.72 34.83
CA ARG A 121 15.44 -12.57 35.97
C ARG A 121 16.92 -12.90 36.07
N LEU A 122 17.55 -13.25 34.94
CA LEU A 122 18.98 -13.52 34.90
C LEU A 122 19.78 -12.26 35.25
N GLY A 123 19.36 -11.08 34.79
CA GLY A 123 20.02 -9.81 35.10
C GLY A 123 20.00 -9.44 36.60
N ASP A 124 18.97 -9.85 37.33
CA ASP A 124 18.88 -9.66 38.78
C ASP A 124 19.82 -10.61 39.55
N GLU A 125 19.96 -11.87 39.12
CA GLU A 125 20.86 -12.85 39.75
C GLU A 125 22.35 -12.47 39.64
N TYR A 126 22.78 -11.76 38.58
CA TYR A 126 24.17 -11.29 38.45
C TYR A 126 24.48 -10.00 39.24
N ARG A 127 23.46 -9.38 39.86
CA ARG A 127 23.60 -8.12 40.62
C ARG A 127 23.59 -8.29 42.14
N SER A 128 23.34 -9.50 42.66
CA SER A 128 23.52 -9.87 44.08
C SER A 128 24.86 -10.55 44.31
#